data_AF-A0A1I7VQ83-F1
#
_entry.id   AF-A0A1I7VQ83-F1
#
_cell.length_a   1.000
_cell.length_b   1.000
_cell.length_c   1.000
_cell.angle_alpha   90.00
_cell.angle_beta   90.00
_cell.angle_gamma   90.00
#
_symmetry.space_group_name_H-M   'P 1'
#
loop_
_entity.id
_entity.type
_entity.pdbx_description
1 polymer ?
#
loop_
_entity_poly.entity_id
_entity_poly.type
_entity_poly.pdbx_seq_one_letter_code
_entity_poly.pdbx_strand_id
1 'polypeptide(L)' 'MTKQCPKTCGRCSENATSSVCQDKALPNAPSQCPDLVHLCNNPLYRDLMTQQCPKTCCRC' A
#
# COMPACT_ATOMS: atom_id res chain seq x y z
N MET A 1 -8.35 -23.57 5.96
CA MET A 1 -7.41 -23.14 4.90
C MET A 1 -6.92 -21.74 5.22
N THR A 2 -5.91 -21.62 6.07
CA THR A 2 -5.33 -20.32 6.49
C THR A 2 -4.03 -20.13 5.74
N LYS A 3 -4.01 -19.20 4.79
CA LYS A 3 -2.78 -18.75 4.14
C LYS A 3 -2.64 -17.25 4.37
N GLN A 4 -1.48 -16.90 4.93
CA GLN A 4 -0.87 -15.58 5.03
C GLN A 4 -1.24 -14.72 6.25
N CYS A 5 -0.35 -14.78 7.24
CA CYS A 5 0.36 -13.60 7.73
C CYS A 5 1.64 -14.04 8.47
N PRO A 6 2.80 -14.12 7.79
CA PRO A 6 4.07 -14.38 8.47
C PRO A 6 4.56 -13.13 9.24
N LYS A 7 4.31 -13.13 10.55
CA LYS A 7 5.35 -13.08 11.61
C LYS A 7 6.26 -11.86 11.90
N THR A 8 6.09 -10.64 11.40
CA THR A 8 7.12 -9.58 11.71
C THR A 8 6.72 -8.31 12.44
N CYS A 9 5.45 -7.96 12.62
CA CYS A 9 5.12 -6.77 13.43
C CYS A 9 3.96 -7.08 14.38
N GLY A 10 4.31 -7.38 15.64
CA GLY A 10 3.35 -7.59 16.73
C GLY A 10 2.61 -6.33 17.17
N ARG A 11 1.86 -5.69 16.25
CA ARG A 11 0.98 -4.55 16.54
C ARG A 11 -0.24 -4.47 15.62
N CYS A 12 -0.99 -5.56 15.47
CA CYS A 12 -2.37 -5.45 14.96
C CYS A 12 -3.33 -5.76 16.11
N SER A 13 -3.81 -4.69 16.78
CA SER A 13 -4.99 -4.76 17.62
C SER A 13 -6.20 -5.11 16.76
N GLU A 14 -6.99 -6.05 17.26
CA GLU A 14 -8.04 -6.79 16.59
C GLU A 14 -9.29 -5.95 16.32
N ASN A 15 -9.19 -4.78 15.67
CA ASN A 15 -10.37 -4.10 15.09
C ASN A 15 -10.04 -2.90 14.19
N ALA A 16 -9.17 -3.08 13.20
CA ALA A 16 -9.12 -2.18 12.06
C ALA A 16 -8.98 -3.06 10.83
N THR A 17 -9.97 -2.99 9.95
CA THR A 17 -9.93 -3.47 8.56
C THR A 17 -8.50 -3.39 8.05
N SER A 18 -7.91 -4.56 7.78
CA SER A 18 -6.59 -4.74 7.18
C SER A 18 -6.41 -3.76 6.02
N SER A 19 -5.86 -2.58 6.31
CA SER A 19 -5.47 -1.61 5.29
C SER A 19 -4.28 -2.28 4.63
N VAL A 20 -4.56 -2.94 3.50
CA VAL A 20 -3.57 -3.57 2.64
C VAL A 20 -2.55 -2.50 2.30
N CYS A 21 -1.49 -2.41 3.10
CA CYS A 21 -0.43 -1.47 2.86
C CYS A 21 0.55 -2.07 1.86
N GLN A 22 0.00 -2.29 0.68
CA GLN A 22 0.70 -2.88 -0.43
C GLN A 22 0.27 -2.14 -1.68
N ASP A 23 1.27 -1.80 -2.47
CA ASP A 23 1.06 -1.15 -3.74
C ASP A 23 0.27 -2.08 -4.67
N LYS A 24 -0.84 -1.58 -5.21
CA LYS A 24 -1.62 -2.21 -6.29
C LYS A 24 -0.82 -2.10 -7.59
N ALA A 25 -0.13 -3.18 -7.92
CA ALA A 25 0.50 -3.39 -9.22
C ALA A 25 -0.39 -4.28 -10.11
N LEU A 26 -0.20 -4.20 -11.43
CA LEU A 26 -0.76 -5.20 -12.33
C LEU A 26 -0.04 -6.55 -12.12
N PRO A 27 -0.73 -7.69 -12.24
CA PRO A 27 -0.11 -9.01 -12.04
C PRO A 27 1.01 -9.32 -13.04
N ASN A 28 1.02 -8.67 -14.21
CA ASN A 28 2.01 -8.87 -15.27
C ASN A 28 2.98 -7.68 -15.44
N ALA A 29 2.96 -6.69 -14.55
CA ALA A 29 3.85 -5.55 -14.64
C ALA A 29 4.40 -5.16 -13.26
N PRO A 30 5.64 -4.66 -13.17
CA PRO A 30 6.14 -4.09 -11.93
C PRO A 30 5.22 -2.96 -11.45
N SER A 31 5.07 -2.81 -10.13
CA SER A 31 4.37 -1.66 -9.55
C SER A 31 5.02 -0.40 -10.10
N GLN A 32 4.26 0.45 -10.79
CA GLN A 32 4.77 1.75 -11.25
C GLN A 32 4.85 2.77 -10.11
N CYS A 33 4.42 2.40 -8.91
CA CYS A 33 4.48 3.24 -7.72
C CYS A 33 5.87 3.87 -7.42
N PRO A 34 7.02 3.19 -7.63
CA PRO A 34 8.35 3.79 -7.44
C PRO A 34 8.58 5.01 -8.34
N ASP A 35 8.14 4.94 -9.61
CA ASP A 35 8.21 6.06 -10.56
C ASP A 35 7.21 7.18 -10.20
N LEU A 36 6.15 6.83 -9.49
CA LEU A 36 5.07 7.73 -9.09
C LEU A 36 5.28 8.33 -7.69
N VAL A 37 6.42 8.12 -7.04
CA VAL A 37 6.77 8.72 -5.72
C VAL A 37 6.58 10.24 -5.73
N HIS A 38 6.93 10.90 -6.83
CA HIS A 38 6.78 12.34 -6.97
C HIS A 38 5.31 12.79 -6.93
N LEU A 39 4.39 11.93 -7.38
CA LEU A 39 2.94 12.19 -7.31
C LEU A 39 2.39 12.05 -5.91
N CYS A 40 3.09 11.40 -4.97
CA CYS A 40 2.70 11.40 -3.57
C CYS A 40 2.60 12.84 -3.04
N ASN A 41 3.51 13.73 -3.44
CA ASN A 41 3.52 15.14 -3.02
C ASN A 41 2.52 16.01 -3.80
N ASN A 42 1.95 15.49 -4.89
CA ASN A 42 1.00 16.23 -5.71
C ASN A 42 -0.41 16.08 -5.12
N PRO A 43 -1.08 17.18 -4.70
CA PRO A 43 -2.39 17.10 -4.04
C PRO A 43 -3.47 16.47 -4.92
N LEU A 44 -3.39 16.63 -6.25
CA LEU A 44 -4.35 16.02 -7.18
C LEU A 44 -4.24 14.49 -7.21
N TYR A 45 -3.04 13.96 -7.04
CA TYR A 45 -2.78 12.52 -7.12
C TYR A 45 -2.65 11.86 -5.74
N ARG A 46 -2.69 12.66 -4.66
CA ARG A 46 -2.53 12.19 -3.29
C ARG A 46 -3.56 11.10 -2.94
N ASP A 47 -4.83 11.29 -3.28
CA ASP A 47 -5.89 10.32 -3.00
C ASP A 47 -5.75 9.05 -3.83
N LEU A 48 -5.46 9.20 -5.13
CA LEU A 48 -5.20 8.07 -6.04
C LEU A 48 -3.99 7.24 -5.55
N MET A 49 -2.91 7.92 -5.18
CA MET A 49 -1.71 7.27 -4.64
C MET A 49 -1.93 6.64 -3.28
N THR A 50 -2.85 7.17 -2.47
CA THR A 50 -3.22 6.54 -1.20
C THR A 50 -4.03 5.25 -1.44
N GLN A 51 -4.83 5.18 -2.50
CA GLN A 51 -5.58 3.98 -2.86
C GLN A 51 -4.74 2.94 -3.62
N GLN A 52 -3.86 3.38 -4.51
CA GLN A 52 -3.08 2.49 -5.38
C GLN A 52 -1.68 2.21 -4.85
N CYS A 53 -1.03 3.16 -4.19
CA CYS A 53 0.35 3.04 -3.74
C CYS A 53 0.53 3.49 -2.27
N PRO A 54 -0.28 2.98 -1.31
CA PRO A 54 -0.23 3.43 0.08
C PRO A 54 1.14 3.19 0.72
N LYS A 55 1.81 2.11 0.30
CA LYS A 55 3.13 1.73 0.82
C LYS A 55 4.23 2.62 0.28
N THR A 56 4.22 2.91 -1.03
CA THR A 56 5.23 3.78 -1.65
C THR A 56 5.16 5.21 -1.15
N CYS A 57 3.96 5.69 -0.83
CA CYS A 57 3.77 7.01 -0.25
C CYS A 57 3.80 7.05 1.28
N CYS A 58 4.15 5.94 1.97
CA CYS A 58 4.16 5.81 3.43
C CYS A 58 2.87 6.34 4.10
N ARG A 59 1.72 5.91 3.59
CA ARG A 59 0.38 6.31 4.04
C ARG A 59 -0.40 5.20 4.73
N CYS A 60 0.27 4.07 4.96
CA CYS A 60 0.13 3.30 6.18
C CYS A 60 1.35 3.57 7.08
#